data_AF-A0A1C4PXA9-F1
#
_entry.id   AF-A0A1C4PXA9-F1
#
_cell.length_a   1.000
_cell.length_b   1.000
_cell.length_c   1.000
_cell.angle_alpha   90.00
_cell.angle_beta   90.00
_cell.angle_gamma   90.00
#
_symmetry.space_group_name_H-M   'P 1'
#
loop_
_entity.id
_entity.type
_entity.pdbx_description
1 polymer ?
#
loop_
_entity_poly.entity_id
_entity_poly.type
_entity_poly.pdbx_seq_one_letter_code
_entity_poly.pdbx_strand_id
1 'polypeptide(L)'
;MSEKSKFSGCPATGIGSMPGGDAREAAKTVTGSFADGQGMPYLAELPARGPGADMIGRSVGLLVEMYGHVEPSGWRISDRPGRDTRRARSWLGEDLDALEEFTQGYEGLLKVQAVGPWTLAAALELRGGEAMLADAGACRDLAGSLAEGLRAHLAEVRRRMPGADVVLQLDEPSLTAVLLGRVRSASGYRTYRPVDRQVVESALRDVLAAAGEDGTTLVHSCAPEVPVALLRRAGADGVSLDFSLLTEREEEAIGEAVEGGTQLFLGVVPSTDAASEGMSDPGGSVKGVRTLWRRLGLESGDSRRVRHDHPVVRPRGRVARVRPYRARPQRPGGEVARGQP
;
A
#
# COMPACT_ATOMS: atom_id res chain seq x y z
N MET A 1 12.01 27.26 -14.32
CA MET A 1 12.56 26.87 -13.00
C MET A 1 12.41 25.36 -12.90
N SER A 2 13.51 24.62 -12.79
CA SER A 2 13.44 23.15 -12.67
C SER A 2 12.95 22.83 -11.26
N GLU A 3 11.67 22.47 -11.14
CA GLU A 3 11.08 21.99 -9.89
C GLU A 3 11.89 20.78 -9.42
N LYS A 4 12.54 20.90 -8.26
CA LYS A 4 13.25 19.77 -7.65
C LYS A 4 12.21 18.69 -7.35
N SER A 5 12.42 17.49 -7.88
CA SER A 5 11.56 16.33 -7.58
C SER A 5 11.40 16.18 -6.07
N LYS A 6 10.15 16.06 -5.58
CA LYS A 6 9.84 15.82 -4.16
C LYS A 6 10.53 14.57 -3.58
N PHE A 7 11.00 13.68 -4.46
CA PHE A 7 11.71 12.45 -4.09
C PHE A 7 13.24 12.54 -4.29
N SER A 8 13.82 13.75 -4.41
CA SER A 8 15.25 13.91 -4.71
C SER A 8 16.13 13.12 -3.71
N GLY A 9 17.12 12.36 -4.22
CA GLY A 9 18.04 11.59 -3.38
C GLY A 9 17.62 10.15 -3.05
N CYS A 10 16.41 9.68 -3.43
CA CYS A 10 15.95 8.32 -3.10
C CYS A 10 16.09 7.34 -4.28
N PRO A 11 17.21 6.62 -4.52
CA PRO A 11 17.27 5.64 -5.61
C PRO A 11 16.34 4.44 -5.39
N ALA A 12 16.02 4.11 -4.13
CA ALA A 12 15.19 2.98 -3.78
C ALA A 12 14.40 3.14 -2.47
N THR A 13 13.30 2.40 -2.37
CA THR A 13 12.53 2.14 -1.14
C THR A 13 12.08 0.68 -1.14
N GLY A 14 11.38 0.22 -0.09
CA GLY A 14 10.75 -1.09 -0.08
C GLY A 14 9.23 -1.01 -0.05
N ILE A 15 8.54 -2.03 -0.56
CA ILE A 15 7.07 -2.05 -0.74
C ILE A 15 6.30 -1.73 0.54
N GLY A 16 6.81 -2.15 1.71
CA GLY A 16 6.26 -1.78 3.02
C GLY A 16 6.16 -2.94 4.01
N SER A 17 5.96 -4.18 3.55
CA SER A 17 5.84 -5.36 4.42
C SER A 17 7.18 -6.05 4.67
N MET A 18 7.40 -6.49 5.92
CA MET A 18 8.56 -7.26 6.36
C MET A 18 8.14 -8.61 6.94
N PRO A 19 8.96 -9.67 6.75
CA PRO A 19 8.72 -10.93 7.44
C PRO A 19 9.06 -10.83 8.94
N GLY A 20 8.49 -11.74 9.73
CA GLY A 20 8.71 -11.78 11.18
C GLY A 20 7.70 -10.95 11.96
N GLY A 21 7.93 -10.78 13.26
CA GLY A 21 6.99 -10.10 14.16
C GLY A 21 7.66 -9.26 15.25
N ASP A 22 8.95 -8.97 15.12
CA ASP A 22 9.68 -8.08 16.03
C ASP A 22 9.81 -6.69 15.39
N ALA A 23 9.19 -5.69 16.02
CA ALA A 23 9.17 -4.32 15.53
C ALA A 23 10.57 -3.67 15.52
N ARG A 24 11.41 -3.97 16.52
CA ARG A 24 12.76 -3.41 16.63
C ARG A 24 13.68 -3.97 15.57
N GLU A 25 13.67 -5.29 15.37
CA GLU A 25 14.48 -5.91 14.32
C GLU A 25 14.06 -5.44 12.92
N ALA A 26 12.76 -5.23 12.70
CA ALA A 26 12.25 -4.67 11.45
C ALA A 26 12.72 -3.22 11.24
N ALA A 27 12.56 -2.35 12.24
CA ALA A 27 12.97 -0.95 12.19
C ALA A 27 14.49 -0.83 11.94
N LYS A 28 15.30 -1.56 12.72
CA LYS A 28 16.76 -1.62 12.55
C LYS A 28 17.18 -2.09 11.16
N THR A 29 16.50 -3.10 10.62
CA THR A 29 16.80 -3.62 9.28
C THR A 29 16.47 -2.58 8.21
N VAL A 30 15.31 -1.93 8.32
CA VAL A 30 14.86 -0.94 7.34
C VAL A 30 15.76 0.29 7.36
N THR A 31 16.01 0.89 8.53
CA THR A 31 16.87 2.08 8.62
C THR A 31 18.32 1.75 8.26
N GLY A 32 18.84 0.60 8.71
CA GLY A 32 20.18 0.14 8.37
C GLY A 32 20.40 -0.14 6.88
N SER A 33 19.35 -0.49 6.13
CA SER A 33 19.44 -0.74 4.68
C SER A 33 19.62 0.53 3.86
N PHE A 34 19.33 1.72 4.43
CA PHE A 34 19.44 3.02 3.77
C PHE A 34 20.36 3.99 4.54
N ALA A 35 21.27 3.45 5.35
CA ALA A 35 22.14 4.22 6.26
C ALA A 35 23.23 5.04 5.53
N ASP A 36 23.45 4.81 4.24
CA ASP A 36 24.33 5.61 3.38
C ASP A 36 23.69 6.93 2.92
N GLY A 37 22.48 7.24 3.40
CA GLY A 37 21.71 8.43 3.03
C GLY A 37 21.08 8.33 1.64
N GLN A 38 21.16 7.15 1.00
CA GLN A 38 20.55 6.92 -0.30
C GLN A 38 19.33 6.02 -0.15
N GLY A 39 18.14 6.62 -0.16
CA GLY A 39 16.88 5.89 -0.19
C GLY A 39 15.82 6.49 0.69
N MET A 40 14.78 5.71 0.94
CA MET A 40 13.64 6.11 1.75
C MET A 40 13.27 4.95 2.69
N PRO A 41 13.77 4.96 3.94
CA PRO A 41 13.27 4.11 5.03
C PRO A 41 11.77 4.20 5.15
N TYR A 42 11.15 3.18 5.75
CA TYR A 42 9.70 3.09 5.85
C TYR A 42 9.22 2.42 7.15
N LEU A 43 8.01 2.76 7.57
CA LEU A 43 7.34 2.13 8.72
C LEU A 43 6.87 0.72 8.35
N ALA A 44 7.67 -0.30 8.62
CA ALA A 44 7.41 -1.67 8.18
C ALA A 44 6.07 -2.25 8.70
N GLU A 45 5.36 -2.97 7.84
CA GLU A 45 4.24 -3.82 8.22
C GLU A 45 4.72 -5.21 8.62
N LEU A 46 4.15 -5.79 9.68
CA LEU A 46 4.54 -7.12 10.18
C LEU A 46 3.33 -8.04 10.32
N PRO A 47 2.78 -8.53 9.20
CA PRO A 47 1.55 -9.33 9.20
C PRO A 47 1.64 -10.63 10.02
N ALA A 48 2.85 -11.15 10.28
CA ALA A 48 3.01 -12.39 11.05
C ALA A 48 2.64 -12.25 12.54
N ARG A 49 2.48 -11.02 13.06
CA ARG A 49 1.94 -10.75 14.41
C ARG A 49 0.43 -11.03 14.52
N GLY A 50 -0.24 -11.29 13.40
CA GLY A 50 -1.66 -11.62 13.35
C GLY A 50 -2.55 -10.40 13.10
N PRO A 51 -3.88 -10.53 13.32
CA PRO A 51 -4.82 -9.56 12.81
C PRO A 51 -4.65 -8.20 13.49
N GLY A 52 -4.58 -7.14 12.69
CA GLY A 52 -4.32 -5.77 13.15
C GLY A 52 -2.90 -5.30 12.85
N ALA A 53 -1.97 -6.23 12.57
CA ALA A 53 -0.62 -5.91 12.10
C ALA A 53 -0.47 -6.09 10.58
N ASP A 54 -1.49 -6.65 9.92
CA ASP A 54 -1.65 -6.68 8.46
C ASP A 54 -2.11 -5.31 7.92
N MET A 55 -1.91 -5.07 6.62
CA MET A 55 -2.23 -3.79 5.96
C MET A 55 -3.66 -3.30 6.23
N ILE A 56 -4.65 -4.20 6.18
CA ILE A 56 -6.06 -3.84 6.38
C ILE A 56 -6.28 -3.49 7.84
N GLY A 57 -5.87 -4.37 8.75
CA GLY A 57 -6.04 -4.17 10.18
C GLY A 57 -5.34 -2.93 10.72
N ARG A 58 -4.12 -2.65 10.24
CA ARG A 58 -3.40 -1.42 10.59
C ARG A 58 -4.17 -0.19 10.15
N SER A 59 -4.65 -0.18 8.92
CA SER A 59 -5.42 0.94 8.36
C SER A 59 -6.76 1.12 9.07
N VAL A 60 -7.42 0.04 9.48
CA VAL A 60 -8.60 0.09 10.37
C VAL A 60 -8.25 0.75 11.71
N GLY A 61 -7.04 0.53 12.25
CA GLY A 61 -6.56 1.19 13.47
C GLY A 61 -6.44 2.71 13.35
N LEU A 62 -6.24 3.23 12.13
CA LEU A 62 -6.16 4.66 11.81
C LEU A 62 -7.52 5.35 11.71
N LEU A 63 -8.59 4.61 11.40
CA LEU A 63 -9.91 5.18 11.19
C LEU A 63 -10.44 5.91 12.45
N VAL A 64 -11.08 7.05 12.20
CA VAL A 64 -11.67 7.95 13.21
C VAL A 64 -13.18 7.78 13.20
N GLU A 65 -13.79 7.57 14.38
CA GLU A 65 -15.23 7.29 14.53
C GLU A 65 -15.76 6.10 13.72
N MET A 66 -14.87 5.25 13.21
CA MET A 66 -15.19 4.00 12.54
C MET A 66 -14.27 2.91 13.08
N TYR A 67 -14.85 1.80 13.52
CA TYR A 67 -14.14 0.75 14.23
C TYR A 67 -14.34 -0.59 13.53
N GLY A 68 -13.39 -1.51 13.67
CA GLY A 68 -13.48 -2.83 13.04
C GLY A 68 -13.08 -3.96 13.97
N HIS A 69 -13.72 -5.12 13.74
CA HIS A 69 -13.36 -6.39 14.36
C HIS A 69 -13.16 -7.48 13.30
N VAL A 70 -12.39 -8.50 13.66
CA VAL A 70 -12.08 -9.60 12.75
C VAL A 70 -13.08 -10.73 12.94
N GLU A 71 -13.62 -11.20 11.84
CA GLU A 71 -14.45 -12.39 11.74
C GLU A 71 -13.83 -13.42 10.79
N PRO A 72 -14.31 -14.68 10.78
CA PRO A 72 -13.81 -15.68 9.84
C PRO A 72 -13.92 -15.28 8.36
N SER A 73 -14.89 -14.43 8.00
CA SER A 73 -15.08 -13.93 6.63
C SER A 73 -14.14 -12.77 6.28
N GLY A 74 -13.73 -11.97 7.27
CA GLY A 74 -12.90 -10.79 7.05
C GLY A 74 -13.04 -9.75 8.16
N TRP A 75 -12.62 -8.53 7.85
CA TRP A 75 -12.81 -7.38 8.73
C TRP A 75 -14.22 -6.82 8.57
N ARG A 76 -14.92 -6.58 9.69
CA ARG A 76 -16.25 -6.00 9.69
C ARG A 76 -16.30 -4.72 10.52
N ILE A 77 -17.06 -3.73 10.05
CA ILE A 77 -17.30 -2.47 10.76
C ILE A 77 -18.17 -2.70 12.00
N SER A 78 -17.88 -1.94 13.06
CA SER A 78 -18.56 -1.96 14.35
C SER A 78 -18.78 -0.54 14.88
N ASP A 79 -19.79 -0.36 15.73
CA ASP A 79 -20.14 0.96 16.29
C ASP A 79 -19.24 1.39 17.45
N ARG A 80 -18.44 0.47 18.00
CA ARG A 80 -17.67 0.72 19.21
C ARG A 80 -16.28 0.12 19.09
N PRO A 81 -15.27 0.75 19.72
CA PRO A 81 -13.91 0.24 19.68
C PRO A 81 -13.83 -1.13 20.38
N GLY A 82 -13.60 -2.16 19.58
CA GLY A 82 -13.44 -3.55 20.02
C GLY A 82 -12.01 -3.90 20.42
N ARG A 83 -11.79 -5.18 20.75
CA ARG A 83 -10.46 -5.73 21.05
C ARG A 83 -9.51 -5.59 19.86
N ASP A 84 -9.99 -5.88 18.65
CA ASP A 84 -9.14 -5.88 17.45
C ASP A 84 -8.73 -4.47 17.04
N THR A 85 -9.62 -3.48 17.13
CA THR A 85 -9.26 -2.07 16.91
C THR A 85 -8.19 -1.61 17.90
N ARG A 86 -8.36 -1.92 19.20
CA ARG A 86 -7.34 -1.59 20.21
C ARG A 86 -6.01 -2.30 19.93
N ARG A 87 -6.06 -3.55 19.48
CA ARG A 87 -4.85 -4.32 19.11
C ARG A 87 -4.13 -3.71 17.91
N ALA A 88 -4.84 -3.33 16.85
CA ALA A 88 -4.25 -2.65 15.70
C ALA A 88 -3.54 -1.35 16.09
N ARG A 89 -4.18 -0.53 16.95
CA ARG A 89 -3.57 0.69 17.50
C ARG A 89 -2.34 0.40 18.35
N SER A 90 -2.38 -0.65 19.15
CA SER A 90 -1.23 -1.09 19.96
C SER A 90 -0.05 -1.51 19.10
N TRP A 91 -0.28 -2.29 18.03
CA TRP A 91 0.77 -2.68 17.09
C TRP A 91 1.37 -1.49 16.37
N LEU A 92 0.54 -0.56 15.89
CA LEU A 92 1.03 0.66 15.26
C LEU A 92 1.87 1.52 16.22
N GLY A 93 1.46 1.63 17.49
CA GLY A 93 2.23 2.32 18.52
C GLY A 93 3.60 1.68 18.73
N GLU A 94 3.66 0.36 18.87
CA GLU A 94 4.92 -0.38 19.01
C GLU A 94 5.84 -0.21 17.80
N ASP A 95 5.27 -0.19 16.58
CA ASP A 95 6.04 0.05 15.36
C ASP A 95 6.62 1.46 15.29
N LEU A 96 5.87 2.46 15.75
CA LEU A 96 6.33 3.85 15.82
C LEU A 96 7.40 4.02 16.90
N ASP A 97 7.23 3.40 18.07
CA ASP A 97 8.22 3.43 19.15
C ASP A 97 9.55 2.82 18.67
N ALA A 98 9.48 1.68 17.96
CA ALA A 98 10.66 1.04 17.40
C ALA A 98 11.30 1.90 16.30
N LEU A 99 10.51 2.46 15.37
CA LEU A 99 11.05 3.30 14.31
C LEU A 99 11.74 4.54 14.88
N GLU A 100 11.10 5.22 15.83
CA GLU A 100 11.64 6.40 16.52
C GLU A 100 12.99 6.11 17.18
N GLU A 101 13.16 4.96 17.83
CA GLU A 101 14.44 4.53 18.42
C GLU A 101 15.56 4.45 17.38
N PHE A 102 15.28 3.95 16.17
CA PHE A 102 16.28 3.75 15.12
C PHE A 102 16.40 4.91 14.11
N THR A 103 15.62 5.99 14.27
CA THR A 103 15.68 7.20 13.44
C THR A 103 16.15 8.44 14.20
N GLN A 104 16.82 8.26 15.36
CA GLN A 104 17.36 9.39 16.13
C GLN A 104 18.39 10.18 15.31
N GLY A 105 18.13 11.47 15.10
CA GLY A 105 18.98 12.33 14.26
C GLY A 105 18.91 12.04 12.76
N TYR A 106 17.92 11.25 12.30
CA TYR A 106 17.71 11.02 10.88
C TYR A 106 17.16 12.27 10.20
N GLU A 107 17.79 12.64 9.07
CA GLU A 107 17.32 13.69 8.17
C GLU A 107 17.13 13.09 6.78
N GLY A 108 15.95 13.30 6.19
CA GLY A 108 15.62 12.82 4.85
C GLY A 108 14.26 12.14 4.74
N LEU A 109 14.03 11.48 3.61
CA LEU A 109 12.71 10.93 3.27
C LEU A 109 12.36 9.72 4.13
N LEU A 110 11.19 9.77 4.79
CA LEU A 110 10.64 8.65 5.55
C LEU A 110 9.25 8.30 5.05
N LYS A 111 9.07 7.08 4.58
CA LYS A 111 7.77 6.62 4.09
C LYS A 111 6.92 6.01 5.19
N VAL A 112 5.65 6.37 5.21
CA VAL A 112 4.61 5.65 5.95
C VAL A 112 3.51 5.24 4.98
N GLN A 113 2.89 4.10 5.22
CA GLN A 113 1.91 3.52 4.33
C GLN A 113 0.61 3.16 5.03
N ALA A 114 -0.49 3.31 4.29
CA ALA A 114 -1.82 2.89 4.68
C ALA A 114 -2.56 2.38 3.45
N VAL A 115 -3.58 1.56 3.67
CA VAL A 115 -4.44 1.08 2.59
C VAL A 115 -5.37 2.20 2.15
N GLY A 116 -5.46 2.39 0.85
CA GLY A 116 -6.33 3.42 0.27
C GLY A 116 -7.83 3.12 0.44
N PRO A 117 -8.68 4.13 0.21
CA PRO A 117 -10.11 4.07 0.48
C PRO A 117 -10.83 2.96 -0.30
N TRP A 118 -10.43 2.65 -1.53
CA TRP A 118 -11.13 1.69 -2.38
C TRP A 118 -10.77 0.24 -2.07
N THR A 119 -9.52 -0.01 -1.72
CA THR A 119 -9.09 -1.31 -1.21
C THR A 119 -9.68 -1.58 0.18
N LEU A 120 -9.77 -0.57 1.04
CA LEU A 120 -10.51 -0.71 2.30
C LEU A 120 -12.00 -0.96 2.05
N ALA A 121 -12.65 -0.21 1.16
CA ALA A 121 -14.07 -0.41 0.85
C ALA A 121 -14.37 -1.81 0.31
N ALA A 122 -13.43 -2.41 -0.44
CA ALA A 122 -13.54 -3.77 -0.96
C ALA A 122 -13.27 -4.85 0.11
N ALA A 123 -12.44 -4.56 1.12
CA ALA A 123 -12.00 -5.52 2.14
C ALA A 123 -12.85 -5.48 3.43
N LEU A 124 -13.47 -4.35 3.74
CA LEU A 124 -14.28 -4.16 4.94
C LEU A 124 -15.73 -4.54 4.67
N GLU A 125 -16.30 -5.34 5.56
CA GLU A 125 -17.70 -5.75 5.51
C GLU A 125 -18.59 -4.80 6.34
N LEU A 126 -19.78 -4.51 5.81
CA LEU A 126 -20.87 -3.94 6.57
C LEU A 126 -21.49 -4.99 7.50
N ARG A 127 -22.39 -4.55 8.39
CA ARG A 127 -23.15 -5.44 9.28
C ARG A 127 -23.87 -6.58 8.56
N GLY A 128 -24.30 -6.34 7.32
CA GLY A 128 -24.97 -7.33 6.48
C GLY A 128 -24.04 -8.36 5.83
N GLY A 129 -22.73 -8.27 6.05
CA GLY A 129 -21.73 -9.18 5.47
C GLY A 129 -21.31 -8.86 4.04
N GLU A 130 -21.99 -7.93 3.35
CA GLU A 130 -21.52 -7.38 2.07
C GLU A 130 -20.40 -6.37 2.31
N ALA A 131 -19.51 -6.21 1.33
CA ALA A 131 -18.43 -5.23 1.38
C ALA A 131 -18.99 -3.80 1.44
N MET A 132 -18.27 -2.90 2.10
CA MET A 132 -18.60 -1.47 2.16
C MET A 132 -18.77 -0.86 0.77
N LEU A 133 -18.08 -1.41 -0.23
CA LEU A 133 -18.21 -1.05 -1.64
C LEU A 133 -19.66 -1.10 -2.18
N ALA A 134 -20.55 -1.88 -1.54
CA ALA A 134 -21.96 -1.95 -1.90
C ALA A 134 -22.73 -0.64 -1.60
N ASP A 135 -22.23 0.19 -0.68
CA ASP A 135 -22.89 1.41 -0.20
C ASP A 135 -22.00 2.64 -0.44
N ALA A 136 -22.41 3.48 -1.39
CA ALA A 136 -21.68 4.70 -1.73
C ALA A 136 -21.61 5.72 -0.58
N GLY A 137 -22.58 5.72 0.34
CA GLY A 137 -22.53 6.53 1.56
C GLY A 137 -21.43 6.03 2.49
N ALA A 138 -21.40 4.72 2.75
CA ALA A 138 -20.35 4.09 3.56
C ALA A 138 -18.95 4.31 2.99
N CYS A 139 -18.78 4.28 1.65
CA CYS A 139 -17.50 4.62 1.01
C CYS A 139 -17.07 6.07 1.24
N ARG A 140 -18.00 7.03 1.22
CA ARG A 140 -17.69 8.45 1.50
C ARG A 140 -17.29 8.63 2.96
N ASP A 141 -18.04 8.03 3.88
CA ASP A 141 -17.75 8.10 5.32
C ASP A 141 -16.39 7.45 5.64
N LEU A 142 -16.07 6.33 4.98
CA LEU A 142 -14.76 5.66 5.08
C LEU A 142 -13.63 6.57 4.59
N ALA A 143 -13.78 7.20 3.43
CA ALA A 143 -12.77 8.11 2.87
C ALA A 143 -12.52 9.30 3.81
N GLY A 144 -13.58 9.91 4.34
CA GLY A 144 -13.49 11.00 5.32
C GLY A 144 -12.81 10.57 6.63
N SER A 145 -13.21 9.41 7.17
CA SER A 145 -12.62 8.82 8.38
C SER A 145 -11.13 8.49 8.19
N LEU A 146 -10.76 7.93 7.04
CA LEU A 146 -9.37 7.62 6.70
C LEU A 146 -8.54 8.89 6.55
N ALA A 147 -9.04 9.91 5.85
CA ALA A 147 -8.33 11.17 5.67
C ALA A 147 -8.02 11.82 7.03
N GLU A 148 -8.99 11.84 7.95
CA GLU A 148 -8.78 12.38 9.29
C GLU A 148 -7.78 11.56 10.11
N GLY A 149 -7.89 10.22 10.06
CA GLY A 149 -6.93 9.32 10.69
C GLY A 149 -5.51 9.50 10.19
N LEU A 150 -5.34 9.69 8.88
CA LEU A 150 -4.05 9.94 8.26
C LEU A 150 -3.45 11.29 8.66
N ARG A 151 -4.25 12.35 8.77
CA ARG A 151 -3.76 13.65 9.27
C ARG A 151 -3.18 13.50 10.68
N ALA A 152 -3.92 12.85 11.57
CA ALA A 152 -3.47 12.59 12.94
C ALA A 152 -2.21 11.72 12.97
N HIS A 153 -2.16 10.66 12.16
CA HIS A 153 -1.00 9.77 12.09
C HIS A 153 0.25 10.45 11.54
N LEU A 154 0.13 11.22 10.46
CA LEU A 154 1.25 11.97 9.89
C LEU A 154 1.76 13.05 10.83
N ALA A 155 0.86 13.71 11.57
CA ALA A 155 1.26 14.65 12.62
C ALA A 155 2.05 13.97 13.74
N GLU A 156 1.62 12.77 14.17
CA GLU A 156 2.34 11.96 15.16
C GLU A 156 3.74 11.56 14.68
N VAL A 157 3.86 11.08 13.43
CA VAL A 157 5.14 10.70 12.83
C VAL A 157 6.08 11.90 12.75
N ARG A 158 5.60 13.06 12.27
CA ARG A 158 6.41 14.29 12.20
C ARG A 158 6.86 14.77 13.59
N ARG A 159 6.05 14.54 14.63
CA ARG A 159 6.42 14.89 16.02
C ARG A 159 7.54 14.00 16.54
N ARG A 160 7.49 12.69 16.25
CA ARG A 160 8.48 11.70 16.69
C ARG A 160 9.79 11.77 15.90
N MET A 161 9.71 12.09 14.61
CA MET A 161 10.86 12.19 13.71
C MET A 161 10.92 13.58 13.04
N PRO A 162 11.32 14.64 13.77
CA PRO A 162 11.26 16.01 13.26
C PRO A 162 12.20 16.30 12.09
N GLY A 163 13.26 15.51 11.90
CA GLY A 163 14.16 15.62 10.73
C GLY A 163 13.66 14.86 9.50
N ALA A 164 12.57 14.10 9.62
CA ALA A 164 12.07 13.27 8.53
C ALA A 164 11.09 14.02 7.62
N ASP A 165 11.37 13.99 6.31
CA ASP A 165 10.46 14.41 5.27
C ASP A 165 9.47 13.27 4.98
N VAL A 166 8.32 13.31 5.64
CA VAL A 166 7.35 12.21 5.62
C VAL A 166 6.64 12.10 4.27
N VAL A 167 6.73 10.92 3.65
CA VAL A 167 6.02 10.51 2.44
C VAL A 167 4.86 9.60 2.80
N LEU A 168 3.64 9.94 2.36
CA LEU A 168 2.46 9.08 2.51
C LEU A 168 2.32 8.17 1.29
N GLN A 169 2.36 6.85 1.50
CA GLN A 169 1.98 5.86 0.50
C GLN A 169 0.57 5.33 0.75
N LEU A 170 -0.31 5.39 -0.27
CA LEU A 170 -1.58 4.67 -0.26
C LEU A 170 -1.48 3.38 -1.08
N ASP A 171 -1.77 2.25 -0.44
CA ASP A 171 -1.80 0.95 -1.08
C ASP A 171 -3.20 0.66 -1.65
N GLU A 172 -3.30 0.61 -2.97
CA GLU A 172 -4.55 0.45 -3.72
C GLU A 172 -4.53 -0.74 -4.72
N PRO A 173 -4.28 -1.99 -4.26
CA PRO A 173 -4.30 -3.16 -5.13
C PRO A 173 -5.69 -3.51 -5.68
N SER A 174 -6.78 -3.07 -5.04
CA SER A 174 -8.16 -3.35 -5.52
C SER A 174 -8.72 -2.28 -6.46
N LEU A 175 -8.01 -1.17 -6.67
CA LEU A 175 -8.51 -0.01 -7.42
C LEU A 175 -8.99 -0.34 -8.83
N THR A 176 -8.18 -1.06 -9.60
CA THR A 176 -8.56 -1.49 -10.96
C THR A 176 -9.79 -2.40 -10.93
N ALA A 177 -9.88 -3.31 -9.94
CA ALA A 177 -11.04 -4.18 -9.79
C ALA A 177 -12.31 -3.41 -9.43
N VAL A 178 -12.20 -2.36 -8.60
CA VAL A 178 -13.31 -1.47 -8.24
C VAL A 178 -13.81 -0.69 -9.46
N LEU A 179 -12.89 -0.10 -10.24
CA LEU A 179 -13.21 0.66 -11.45
C LEU A 179 -13.87 -0.20 -12.54
N LEU A 180 -13.52 -1.47 -12.60
CA LEU A 180 -14.01 -2.40 -13.62
C LEU A 180 -15.18 -3.28 -13.12
N GLY A 181 -15.63 -3.11 -11.87
CA GLY A 181 -16.69 -3.92 -11.28
C GLY A 181 -16.34 -5.41 -11.20
N ARG A 182 -15.08 -5.72 -10.90
CA ARG A 182 -14.53 -7.08 -10.80
C ARG A 182 -14.46 -7.61 -9.35
N VAL A 183 -14.78 -6.78 -8.36
CA VAL A 183 -14.83 -7.19 -6.94
C VAL A 183 -16.05 -8.08 -6.70
N ARG A 184 -15.85 -9.29 -6.18
CA ARG A 184 -16.91 -10.28 -5.95
C ARG A 184 -17.75 -9.93 -4.71
N SER A 185 -19.07 -10.14 -4.79
CA SER A 185 -19.98 -10.03 -3.63
C SER A 185 -19.68 -11.09 -2.58
N ALA A 186 -20.21 -10.95 -1.36
CA ALA A 186 -20.03 -11.95 -0.29
C ALA A 186 -20.47 -13.36 -0.72
N SER A 187 -21.55 -13.46 -1.49
CA SER A 187 -22.04 -14.74 -2.05
C SER A 187 -21.14 -15.37 -3.12
N GLY A 188 -20.20 -14.59 -3.68
CA GLY A 188 -19.34 -15.01 -4.78
C GLY A 188 -20.03 -15.18 -6.14
N TYR A 189 -21.36 -15.09 -6.24
CA TYR A 189 -22.10 -15.28 -7.50
C TYR A 189 -22.10 -14.04 -8.41
N ARG A 190 -22.02 -12.85 -7.81
CA ARG A 190 -22.05 -11.57 -8.52
C ARG A 190 -20.79 -10.75 -8.23
N THR A 191 -20.62 -9.68 -8.98
CA THR A 191 -19.65 -8.62 -8.66
C THR A 191 -20.40 -7.36 -8.27
N TYR A 192 -19.75 -6.51 -7.47
CA TYR A 192 -20.25 -5.16 -7.22
C TYR A 192 -20.19 -4.34 -8.51
N ARG A 193 -21.08 -3.34 -8.59
CA ARG A 193 -21.11 -2.45 -9.74
C ARG A 193 -19.80 -1.66 -9.85
N PRO A 194 -19.32 -1.39 -11.07
CA PRO A 194 -18.22 -0.45 -11.27
C PRO A 194 -18.52 0.88 -10.58
N VAL A 195 -17.52 1.43 -9.89
CA VAL A 195 -17.62 2.78 -9.31
C VAL A 195 -17.23 3.81 -10.37
N ASP A 196 -17.97 4.90 -10.43
CA ASP A 196 -17.70 5.99 -11.36
C ASP A 196 -16.27 6.56 -11.18
N ARG A 197 -15.60 6.83 -12.29
CA ARG A 197 -14.20 7.28 -12.29
C ARG A 197 -14.00 8.60 -11.55
N GLN A 198 -14.96 9.52 -11.63
CA GLN A 198 -14.88 10.82 -10.96
C GLN A 198 -15.03 10.66 -9.45
N VAL A 199 -15.91 9.74 -9.00
CA VAL A 199 -16.05 9.41 -7.58
C VAL A 199 -14.76 8.79 -7.03
N VAL A 200 -14.15 7.87 -7.78
CA VAL A 200 -12.86 7.27 -7.43
C VAL A 200 -11.76 8.32 -7.32
N GLU A 201 -11.63 9.18 -8.34
CA GLU A 201 -10.63 10.25 -8.39
C GLU A 201 -10.83 11.25 -7.24
N SER A 202 -12.07 11.67 -6.96
CA SER A 202 -12.37 12.60 -5.87
C SER A 202 -12.01 12.03 -4.50
N ALA A 203 -12.41 10.79 -4.21
CA ALA A 203 -12.11 10.18 -2.91
C ALA A 203 -10.60 10.00 -2.71
N LEU A 204 -9.86 9.61 -3.75
CA LEU A 204 -8.41 9.53 -3.68
C LEU A 204 -7.77 10.92 -3.44
N ARG A 205 -8.24 11.96 -4.13
CA ARG A 205 -7.77 13.33 -3.94
C ARG A 205 -7.97 13.80 -2.50
N ASP A 206 -9.16 13.57 -1.93
CA ASP A 206 -9.49 13.98 -0.57
C ASP A 206 -8.63 13.26 0.48
N VAL A 207 -8.33 11.98 0.27
CA VAL A 207 -7.47 11.19 1.17
C VAL A 207 -6.00 11.58 1.02
N LEU A 208 -5.50 11.76 -0.21
CA LEU A 208 -4.13 12.19 -0.48
C LEU A 208 -3.84 13.58 0.10
N ALA A 209 -4.84 14.47 0.09
CA ALA A 209 -4.74 15.79 0.73
C ALA A 209 -4.50 15.74 2.24
N ALA A 210 -4.67 14.59 2.91
CA ALA A 210 -4.28 14.40 4.31
C ALA A 210 -2.77 14.60 4.54
N ALA A 211 -1.95 14.45 3.49
CA ALA A 211 -0.52 14.73 3.56
C ALA A 211 -0.18 16.21 3.80
N GLY A 212 -1.12 17.12 3.51
CA GLY A 212 -0.92 18.57 3.51
C GLY A 212 -0.45 19.10 2.16
N GLU A 213 -0.46 20.43 1.97
CA GLU A 213 -0.10 21.09 0.70
C GLU A 213 1.34 20.78 0.26
N ASP A 214 2.28 20.78 1.21
CA ASP A 214 3.68 20.43 1.00
C ASP A 214 3.97 18.93 1.17
N GLY A 215 2.93 18.14 1.45
CA GLY A 215 3.04 16.69 1.61
C GLY A 215 3.50 16.01 0.33
N THR A 216 4.31 14.96 0.46
CA THR A 216 4.69 14.10 -0.65
C THR A 216 3.87 12.81 -0.60
N THR A 217 3.27 12.46 -1.72
CA THR A 217 2.34 11.34 -1.83
C THR A 217 2.76 10.31 -2.88
N LEU A 218 2.53 9.05 -2.56
CA LEU A 218 2.80 7.89 -3.41
C LEU A 218 1.57 7.00 -3.43
N VAL A 219 1.18 6.48 -4.59
CA VAL A 219 0.16 5.44 -4.66
C VAL A 219 0.78 4.15 -5.17
N HIS A 220 0.67 3.08 -4.41
CA HIS A 220 1.13 1.76 -4.80
C HIS A 220 -0.04 0.90 -5.30
N SER A 221 0.17 0.19 -6.40
CA SER A 221 -0.72 -0.90 -6.80
C SER A 221 0.06 -2.03 -7.44
N CYS A 222 -0.15 -3.24 -6.95
CA CYS A 222 0.38 -4.48 -7.50
C CYS A 222 -0.61 -5.20 -8.43
N ALA A 223 -1.68 -4.51 -8.86
CA ALA A 223 -2.63 -5.03 -9.84
C ALA A 223 -2.20 -4.68 -11.27
N PRO A 224 -2.64 -5.45 -12.29
CA PRO A 224 -2.46 -5.04 -13.69
C PRO A 224 -3.38 -3.86 -14.05
N GLU A 225 -3.14 -3.24 -15.21
CA GLU A 225 -3.98 -2.18 -15.79
C GLU A 225 -4.19 -0.98 -14.85
N VAL A 226 -3.16 -0.58 -14.09
CA VAL A 226 -3.25 0.53 -13.11
C VAL A 226 -3.55 1.84 -13.83
N PRO A 227 -4.58 2.61 -13.41
CA PRO A 227 -4.98 3.85 -14.09
C PRO A 227 -4.07 5.04 -13.71
N VAL A 228 -2.81 5.03 -14.18
CA VAL A 228 -1.76 6.02 -13.82
C VAL A 228 -2.24 7.47 -14.02
N ALA A 229 -2.89 7.77 -15.15
CA ALA A 229 -3.42 9.12 -15.42
C ALA A 229 -4.49 9.58 -14.41
N LEU A 230 -5.31 8.65 -13.88
CA LEU A 230 -6.28 8.96 -12.82
C LEU A 230 -5.55 9.28 -11.52
N LEU A 231 -4.56 8.47 -11.13
CA LEU A 231 -3.78 8.67 -9.91
C LEU A 231 -3.04 10.02 -9.92
N ARG A 232 -2.46 10.39 -11.06
CA ARG A 232 -1.84 11.71 -11.25
C ARG A 232 -2.85 12.84 -11.05
N ARG A 233 -4.05 12.77 -11.66
CA ARG A 233 -5.09 13.79 -11.49
C ARG A 233 -5.70 13.83 -10.09
N ALA A 234 -5.65 12.72 -9.35
CA ALA A 234 -6.00 12.67 -7.94
C ALA A 234 -4.96 13.38 -7.06
N GLY A 235 -3.76 13.68 -7.58
CA GLY A 235 -2.72 14.42 -6.86
C GLY A 235 -1.57 13.56 -6.36
N ALA A 236 -1.42 12.32 -6.85
CA ALA A 236 -0.26 11.49 -6.50
C ALA A 236 1.03 12.06 -7.11
N ASP A 237 2.01 12.37 -6.26
CA ASP A 237 3.34 12.82 -6.70
C ASP A 237 4.15 11.67 -7.32
N GLY A 238 3.90 10.45 -6.87
CA GLY A 238 4.47 9.24 -7.45
C GLY A 238 3.52 8.05 -7.50
N VAL A 239 3.86 7.08 -8.36
CA VAL A 239 3.12 5.82 -8.51
C VAL A 239 4.08 4.63 -8.44
N SER A 240 3.81 3.68 -7.54
CA SER A 240 4.52 2.41 -7.42
C SER A 240 3.75 1.29 -8.12
N LEU A 241 4.41 0.64 -9.08
CA LEU A 241 3.83 -0.38 -9.96
C LEU A 241 4.66 -1.67 -9.89
N ASP A 242 3.99 -2.81 -10.00
CA ASP A 242 4.67 -4.08 -10.25
C ASP A 242 5.16 -4.11 -11.71
N PHE A 243 6.48 -4.06 -11.90
CA PHE A 243 7.09 -4.04 -13.23
C PHE A 243 6.76 -5.30 -14.04
N SER A 244 6.56 -6.43 -13.38
CA SER A 244 6.24 -7.70 -14.05
C SER A 244 4.86 -7.73 -14.69
N LEU A 245 3.98 -6.79 -14.32
CA LEU A 245 2.61 -6.68 -14.81
C LEU A 245 2.44 -5.59 -15.87
N LEU A 246 3.50 -4.83 -16.18
CA LEU A 246 3.46 -3.80 -17.22
C LEU A 246 3.55 -4.41 -18.61
N THR A 247 2.67 -3.96 -19.50
CA THR A 247 2.66 -4.32 -20.91
C THR A 247 2.85 -3.09 -21.79
N GLU A 248 3.00 -3.30 -23.10
CA GLU A 248 3.11 -2.21 -24.08
C GLU A 248 1.88 -1.27 -24.08
N ARG A 249 0.74 -1.72 -23.54
CA ARG A 249 -0.49 -0.90 -23.44
C ARG A 249 -0.37 0.22 -22.42
N GLU A 250 0.43 0.03 -21.38
CA GLU A 250 0.60 1.02 -20.32
C GLU A 250 1.72 2.02 -20.65
N GLU A 251 2.54 1.77 -21.68
CA GLU A 251 3.72 2.57 -22.03
C GLU A 251 3.39 4.04 -22.29
N GLU A 252 2.37 4.34 -23.11
CA GLU A 252 1.99 5.72 -23.43
C GLU A 252 1.56 6.50 -22.18
N ALA A 253 0.68 5.93 -21.36
CA ALA A 253 0.21 6.58 -20.13
C ALA A 253 1.33 6.76 -19.10
N ILE A 254 2.31 5.85 -19.07
CA ILE A 254 3.52 5.94 -18.24
C ILE A 254 4.42 7.08 -18.73
N GLY A 255 4.65 7.18 -20.04
CA GLY A 255 5.41 8.28 -20.65
C GLY A 255 4.82 9.64 -20.32
N GLU A 256 3.53 9.83 -20.57
CA GLU A 256 2.81 11.07 -20.24
C GLU A 256 2.90 11.43 -18.75
N ALA A 257 2.84 10.44 -17.86
CA ALA A 257 2.94 10.67 -16.43
C ALA A 257 4.32 11.18 -16.02
N VAL A 258 5.39 10.58 -16.58
CA VAL A 258 6.78 10.97 -16.29
C VAL A 258 7.09 12.37 -16.83
N GLU A 259 6.68 12.66 -18.07
CA GLU A 259 6.77 13.99 -18.67
C GLU A 259 5.99 15.02 -17.85
N GLY A 260 4.80 14.62 -17.37
CA GLY A 260 3.92 15.41 -16.51
C GLY A 260 4.39 15.60 -15.08
N GLY A 261 5.58 15.10 -14.69
CA GLY A 261 6.15 15.32 -13.37
C GLY A 261 6.02 14.17 -12.37
N THR A 262 5.24 13.14 -12.68
CA THR A 262 5.00 12.01 -11.78
C THR A 262 6.24 11.14 -11.65
N GLN A 263 6.62 10.84 -10.40
CA GLN A 263 7.70 9.93 -10.08
C GLN A 263 7.23 8.48 -10.18
N LEU A 264 7.94 7.63 -10.92
CA LEU A 264 7.62 6.20 -10.97
C LEU A 264 8.54 5.37 -10.06
N PHE A 265 7.93 4.43 -9.35
CA PHE A 265 8.60 3.41 -8.55
C PHE A 265 8.26 2.05 -9.17
N LEU A 266 9.28 1.31 -9.61
CA LEU A 266 9.08 0.03 -10.27
C LEU A 266 9.54 -1.10 -9.35
N GLY A 267 8.59 -1.93 -8.92
CA GLY A 267 8.84 -3.17 -8.21
C GLY A 267 9.46 -4.17 -9.18
N VAL A 268 10.79 -4.35 -9.09
CA VAL A 268 11.56 -5.14 -10.07
C VAL A 268 11.99 -6.51 -9.54
N VAL A 269 11.76 -6.79 -8.25
CA VAL A 269 12.07 -8.09 -7.65
C VAL A 269 10.75 -8.75 -7.21
N PRO A 270 10.52 -10.03 -7.54
CA PRO A 270 9.32 -10.73 -7.14
C PRO A 270 9.20 -10.80 -5.60
N SER A 271 8.03 -10.46 -5.07
CA SER A 271 7.66 -10.67 -3.66
C SER A 271 7.13 -12.09 -3.39
N THR A 272 7.02 -12.93 -4.44
CA THR A 272 6.45 -14.27 -4.38
C THR A 272 7.53 -15.36 -4.35
N ASP A 273 7.40 -16.24 -3.36
CA ASP A 273 8.02 -17.56 -3.18
C ASP A 273 9.51 -17.66 -2.81
N ALA A 274 9.73 -18.07 -1.57
CA ALA A 274 11.00 -18.59 -1.04
C ALA A 274 11.41 -19.97 -1.64
N ALA A 275 10.84 -20.36 -2.79
CA ALA A 275 11.06 -21.66 -3.43
C ALA A 275 11.75 -21.59 -4.80
N SER A 276 11.91 -20.39 -5.39
CA SER A 276 12.80 -20.21 -6.53
C SER A 276 14.21 -19.90 -6.02
N GLU A 277 15.11 -20.88 -6.13
CA GLU A 277 16.56 -20.71 -5.97
C GLU A 277 17.16 -19.86 -7.11
N GLY A 278 16.60 -18.69 -7.37
CA GLY A 278 17.14 -17.70 -8.28
C GLY A 278 17.43 -16.45 -7.48
N MET A 279 18.71 -16.10 -7.32
CA MET A 279 19.10 -14.73 -6.99
C MET A 279 18.36 -13.80 -7.96
N SER A 280 17.67 -12.79 -7.45
CA SER A 280 17.22 -11.68 -8.27
C SER A 280 18.47 -11.09 -8.91
N ASP A 281 18.62 -11.24 -10.24
CA ASP A 281 19.72 -10.65 -10.99
C ASP A 281 19.47 -9.14 -11.09
N PRO A 282 20.25 -8.29 -10.38
CA PRO A 282 20.11 -6.85 -10.49
C PRO A 282 20.36 -6.38 -11.93
N GLY A 283 21.20 -7.10 -12.69
CA GLY A 283 21.50 -6.82 -14.09
C GLY A 283 20.27 -7.01 -14.99
N GLY A 284 19.54 -8.11 -14.85
CA GLY A 284 18.30 -8.39 -15.58
C GLY A 284 17.16 -7.41 -15.23
N SER A 285 17.02 -7.08 -13.95
CA SER A 285 16.03 -6.13 -13.43
C SER A 285 16.26 -4.71 -13.96
N VAL A 286 17.51 -4.24 -13.92
CA VAL A 286 17.92 -2.93 -14.47
C VAL A 286 17.82 -2.92 -16.00
N LYS A 287 18.08 -4.05 -16.68
CA LYS A 287 17.98 -4.15 -18.15
C LYS A 287 16.54 -4.07 -18.65
N GLY A 288 15.57 -4.67 -17.94
CA GLY A 288 14.14 -4.55 -18.25
C GLY A 288 13.67 -3.10 -18.17
N VAL A 289 13.97 -2.45 -17.05
CA VAL A 289 13.68 -1.02 -16.83
C VAL A 289 14.34 -0.14 -17.91
N ARG A 290 15.65 -0.31 -18.19
CA ARG A 290 16.35 0.44 -19.26
C ARG A 290 15.82 0.16 -20.67
N THR A 291 15.17 -0.97 -20.90
CA THR A 291 14.57 -1.30 -22.21
C THR A 291 13.23 -0.60 -22.39
N LEU A 292 12.41 -0.57 -21.34
CA LEU A 292 11.20 0.27 -21.31
C LEU A 292 11.54 1.75 -21.58
N TRP A 293 12.56 2.30 -20.92
CA TRP A 293 12.94 3.71 -21.12
C TRP A 293 13.42 4.03 -22.52
N ARG A 294 14.19 3.12 -23.16
CA ARG A 294 14.59 3.29 -24.55
C ARG A 294 13.41 3.25 -25.52
N ARG A 295 12.36 2.48 -25.20
CA ARG A 295 11.13 2.44 -26.01
C ARG A 295 10.31 3.72 -25.84
N LEU A 296 10.25 4.25 -24.62
CA LEU A 296 9.56 5.51 -24.30
C LEU A 296 10.29 6.77 -24.78
N GLY A 297 11.49 6.66 -25.36
CA GLY A 297 12.25 7.81 -25.87
C GLY A 297 12.82 8.74 -24.79
N LEU A 298 12.80 8.33 -23.53
CA LEU A 298 13.28 9.14 -22.40
C LEU A 298 14.80 9.04 -22.29
N GLU A 299 15.51 10.17 -22.41
CA GLU A 299 16.97 10.24 -22.36
C GLU A 299 17.51 10.06 -20.93
N SER A 300 18.81 9.76 -20.80
CA SER A 300 19.49 9.46 -19.53
C SER A 300 19.30 10.52 -18.42
N GLY A 301 18.85 11.74 -18.75
CA GLY A 301 18.48 12.79 -17.79
C GLY A 301 17.19 12.53 -17.01
N ASP A 302 16.22 11.83 -17.60
CA ASP A 302 14.92 11.50 -16.98
C ASP A 302 14.99 10.28 -16.05
N SER A 303 16.12 9.56 -16.08
CA SER A 303 16.40 8.45 -15.15
C SER A 303 16.37 8.84 -13.67
N ARG A 304 16.48 10.14 -13.34
CA ARG A 304 16.35 10.67 -11.96
C ARG A 304 14.91 10.62 -11.43
N ARG A 305 13.92 10.42 -12.32
CA ARG A 305 12.48 10.37 -12.03
C ARG A 305 11.93 8.94 -11.99
N VAL A 306 12.82 7.96 -11.89
CA VAL A 306 12.49 6.54 -11.83
C VAL A 306 13.30 5.90 -10.72
N ARG A 307 12.62 5.19 -9.82
CA ARG A 307 13.22 4.61 -8.61
C ARG A 307 12.90 3.13 -8.54
N HIS A 308 13.79 2.36 -7.92
CA HIS A 308 13.59 0.93 -7.75
C HIS A 308 12.86 0.66 -6.43
N ASP A 309 11.80 -0.15 -6.49
CA ASP A 309 11.14 -0.67 -5.29
C ASP A 309 11.68 -2.08 -5.02
N HIS A 310 12.37 -2.26 -3.90
CA HIS A 310 13.02 -3.50 -3.51
C HIS A 310 12.27 -4.20 -2.36
N PRO A 311 11.80 -5.45 -2.53
CA PRO A 311 11.57 -6.35 -1.42
C PRO A 311 12.93 -6.79 -0.85
N VAL A 312 13.25 -6.21 0.32
CA VAL A 312 14.10 -6.75 1.41
C VAL A 312 15.48 -7.32 1.04
N VAL A 313 16.52 -6.63 1.55
CA VAL A 313 17.82 -7.21 1.90
C VAL A 313 17.62 -8.24 3.01
N ARG A 314 17.91 -9.52 2.75
CA ARG A 314 17.74 -10.62 3.71
C ARG A 314 18.66 -10.48 4.93
N PRO A 315 18.15 -10.61 6.17
CA PRO A 315 18.96 -11.05 7.30
C PRO A 315 19.34 -12.53 7.13
N ARG A 316 20.52 -12.93 7.64
CA ARG A 316 20.93 -14.34 7.70
C ARG A 316 20.03 -15.12 8.68
N GLY A 317 18.91 -15.65 8.19
CA GLY A 317 17.98 -16.42 9.02
C GLY A 317 16.82 -17.02 8.21
N ARG A 318 16.31 -18.17 8.65
CA ARG A 318 15.28 -18.95 7.95
C ARG A 318 13.90 -18.28 8.16
N VAL A 319 13.25 -17.84 7.08
CA VAL A 319 12.02 -17.03 7.10
C VAL A 319 10.75 -17.89 6.91
N ALA A 320 9.70 -17.58 7.68
CA ALA A 320 8.36 -18.16 7.56
C ALA A 320 7.53 -17.48 6.44
N ARG A 321 6.63 -18.25 5.82
CA ARG A 321 5.85 -17.88 4.63
C ARG A 321 4.87 -16.73 4.89
N VAL A 322 4.96 -15.66 4.08
CA VAL A 322 3.87 -14.68 3.91
C VAL A 322 3.07 -15.10 2.67
N ARG A 323 1.76 -15.32 2.81
CA ARG A 323 0.86 -15.59 1.67
C ARG A 323 0.17 -14.28 1.25
N PRO A 324 0.03 -14.01 -0.06
CA PRO A 324 -0.81 -12.91 -0.52
C PRO A 324 -2.25 -13.13 -0.06
N TYR A 325 -2.92 -12.05 0.34
CA TYR A 325 -4.35 -12.06 0.62
C TYR A 325 -5.11 -12.41 -0.67
N ARG A 326 -5.53 -13.68 -0.77
CA ARG A 326 -6.58 -14.10 -1.71
C ARG A 326 -7.85 -14.25 -0.90
N ALA A 327 -8.88 -13.47 -1.22
CA ALA A 327 -10.24 -13.77 -0.79
C ALA A 327 -10.53 -15.23 -1.14
N ARG A 328 -10.68 -16.09 -0.12
CA ARG A 328 -10.98 -17.51 -0.34
C ARG A 328 -12.43 -17.62 -0.83
N PRO A 329 -12.71 -18.30 -1.95
CA PRO A 329 -14.07 -18.67 -2.26
C PRO A 329 -14.58 -19.65 -1.19
N GLN A 330 -15.72 -19.32 -0.58
CA GLN A 330 -16.43 -20.24 0.30
C GLN A 330 -16.89 -21.45 -0.52
N ARG A 331 -16.65 -22.67 -0.01
CA ARG A 331 -17.32 -23.86 -0.54
C ARG A 331 -18.78 -23.80 -0.10
N PRO A 332 -19.76 -24.09 -0.98
CA PRO A 332 -21.15 -24.22 -0.54
C PRO A 332 -21.26 -25.35 0.49
N GLY A 333 -22.02 -25.07 1.55
CA GLY A 333 -22.18 -25.94 2.71
C GLY A 333 -22.64 -27.36 2.35
N GLY A 334 -22.07 -28.32 3.07
CA GLY A 334 -22.35 -29.74 2.90
C GLY A 334 -23.82 -30.10 3.17
N GLU A 335 -24.30 -31.05 2.39
CA GLU A 335 -25.55 -31.77 2.62
C GLU A 335 -25.60 -32.31 4.05
N VAL A 336 -26.66 -31.92 4.76
CA VAL A 336 -27.11 -32.58 5.97
C VAL A 336 -27.65 -33.94 5.56
N ALA A 337 -26.82 -34.99 5.66
CA ALA A 337 -27.30 -36.36 5.61
C ALA A 337 -28.20 -36.60 6.82
N ARG A 338 -29.50 -36.69 6.53
CA ARG A 338 -30.53 -37.10 7.48
C ARG A 338 -30.19 -38.49 8.00
N GLY A 339 -30.04 -38.61 9.32
CA GLY A 339 -30.11 -39.89 9.99
C GLY A 339 -31.53 -40.45 9.95
N GLN A 340 -31.64 -41.76 9.82
CA GLN A 340 -32.75 -42.62 10.27
C GLN A 340 -32.42 -44.08 9.92
N PRO A 341 -32.93 -45.04 10.69
CA PRO A 341 -32.74 -45.31 12.11
C PRO A 341 -31.69 -46.40 12.38
#